data_AF-A0A0F9STN1-F1
#
_entry.id   AF-A0A0F9STN1-F1
#
_cell.length_a   1.000
_cell.length_b   1.000
_cell.length_c   1.000
_cell.angle_alpha   90.00
_cell.angle_beta   90.00
_cell.angle_gamma   90.00
#
_symmetry.space_group_name_H-M   'P 1'
#
loop_
_entity.id
_entity.type
_entity.pdbx_description
1 polymer ?
#
loop_
_entity_poly.entity_id
_entity_poly.type
_entity_poly.pdbx_seq_one_letter_code
_entity_poly.pdbx_strand_id
1 'polypeptide(L)'
;MKSDLQEILNDALDELKERMKDYPDEDADDVVSEIADSSVPVYYSDLLKLASGCNDLATAEPECGPAFDGKPTPVNIIAANVYEAVDQHLRNYLSAI
;
A
#
# COMPACT_ATOMS: atom_id res chain seq x y z
N MET A 1 -14.11 -3.11 6.70
CA MET A 1 -13.90 -3.27 5.25
C MET A 1 -13.49 -1.90 4.75
N LYS A 2 -12.18 -1.67 4.58
CA LYS A 2 -11.66 -0.36 4.14
C LYS A 2 -12.06 -0.17 2.68
N SER A 3 -12.80 0.89 2.40
CA SER A 3 -13.40 1.08 1.05
C SER A 3 -12.84 2.26 0.28
N ASP A 4 -11.91 2.97 0.90
CA ASP A 4 -11.26 4.14 0.35
C ASP A 4 -9.74 3.98 0.48
N LEU A 5 -9.00 4.30 -0.58
CA LEU A 5 -7.54 4.31 -0.55
C LEU A 5 -7.03 5.27 0.53
N GLN A 6 -7.70 6.42 0.71
CA GLN A 6 -7.27 7.40 1.72
C GLN A 6 -7.35 6.85 3.16
N GLU A 7 -8.34 5.99 3.45
CA GLU A 7 -8.45 5.30 4.75
C GLU A 7 -7.26 4.35 4.96
N ILE A 8 -6.87 3.60 3.92
CA ILE A 8 -5.70 2.71 3.95
C ILE A 8 -4.42 3.52 4.20
N LEU A 9 -4.23 4.64 3.49
CA LEU A 9 -3.04 5.49 3.62
C LEU A 9 -2.93 6.09 5.03
N ASN A 10 -4.04 6.58 5.59
CA ASN A 10 -4.05 7.16 6.93
C ASN A 10 -3.73 6.12 8.00
N ASP A 11 -4.35 4.93 7.91
CA ASP A 11 -4.11 3.85 8.86
C ASP A 11 -2.65 3.36 8.80
N ALA A 12 -2.10 3.20 7.60
CA ALA A 12 -0.69 2.81 7.40
C ALA A 12 0.27 3.86 7.99
N LEU A 13 -0.05 5.16 7.82
CA LEU A 13 0.74 6.25 8.38
C LEU A 13 0.68 6.28 9.91
N ASP A 14 -0.48 6.02 10.49
CA ASP A 14 -0.63 5.96 11.95
C ASP A 14 0.12 4.74 12.51
N GLU A 15 0.07 3.58 11.85
CA GLU A 15 0.89 2.41 12.21
C GLU A 15 2.39 2.71 12.13
N LEU A 16 2.86 3.38 11.07
CA LEU A 16 4.27 3.77 10.93
C LEU A 16 4.72 4.66 12.10
N LYS A 17 3.92 5.67 12.47
CA LYS A 17 4.24 6.57 13.58
C LYS A 17 4.30 5.84 14.92
N GLU A 18 3.37 4.92 15.17
CA GLU A 18 3.36 4.10 16.38
C GLU A 18 4.59 3.20 16.43
N ARG A 19 4.87 2.48 15.34
CA ARG A 19 6.01 1.56 15.26
C ARG A 19 7.35 2.27 15.41
N MET A 20 7.54 3.43 14.78
CA MET A 20 8.77 4.21 14.92
C MET A 20 8.94 4.85 16.30
N LYS A 21 7.84 5.07 17.03
CA LYS A 21 7.89 5.52 18.41
C LYS A 21 8.25 4.38 19.37
N ASP A 22 7.68 3.20 19.17
CA ASP A 22 7.89 2.05 20.04
C ASP A 22 9.23 1.35 19.77
N TYR A 23 9.73 1.43 18.53
CA TYR A 23 10.97 0.82 18.06
C TYR A 23 11.80 1.83 17.22
N PRO A 24 12.40 2.85 17.86
CA PRO A 24 13.11 3.93 17.15
C PRO A 24 14.38 3.50 16.41
N ASP A 25 14.92 2.32 16.74
CA ASP A 25 16.13 1.75 16.11
C ASP A 25 15.80 0.75 14.99
N GLU A 26 14.52 0.51 14.69
CA GLU A 26 14.10 -0.37 13.59
C GLU A 26 14.41 0.27 12.23
N ASP A 27 14.79 -0.54 11.24
CA ASP A 27 15.08 -0.02 9.90
C ASP A 27 13.80 0.49 9.25
N ALA A 28 13.76 1.80 8.96
CA ALA A 28 12.59 2.45 8.43
C ALA A 28 12.18 1.91 7.05
N ASP A 29 13.12 1.46 6.22
CA ASP A 29 12.81 0.89 4.91
C ASP A 29 12.13 -0.48 5.04
N ASP A 30 12.57 -1.30 5.99
CA ASP A 30 11.93 -2.58 6.30
C ASP A 30 10.52 -2.36 6.86
N VAL A 31 10.37 -1.43 7.82
CA VAL A 31 9.07 -1.09 8.42
C VAL A 31 8.08 -0.60 7.38
N VAL A 32 8.49 0.30 6.49
CA VAL A 32 7.63 0.81 5.41
C VAL A 32 7.17 -0.33 4.51
N SER A 33 8.11 -1.19 4.09
CA SER A 33 7.82 -2.30 3.18
C SER A 33 6.84 -3.29 3.80
N GLU A 34 7.00 -3.61 5.09
CA GLU A 34 6.10 -4.49 5.83
C GLU A 34 4.69 -3.91 6.00
N ILE A 35 4.58 -2.62 6.35
CA ILE A 35 3.28 -1.94 6.48
C ILE A 35 2.58 -1.84 5.12
N ALA A 36 3.33 -1.54 4.06
CA ALA A 36 2.79 -1.48 2.70
C ALA A 36 2.21 -2.84 2.27
N ASP A 37 2.93 -3.94 2.51
CA ASP A 37 2.47 -5.30 2.18
C ASP A 37 1.22 -5.68 3.00
N SER A 38 1.23 -5.44 4.32
CA SER A 38 0.11 -5.77 5.21
C SER A 38 -1.16 -4.94 4.93
N SER A 39 -1.00 -3.76 4.32
CA SER A 39 -2.08 -2.87 3.94
C SER A 39 -2.84 -3.29 2.68
N VAL A 40 -2.28 -4.19 1.86
CA VAL A 40 -2.91 -4.64 0.61
C VAL A 40 -4.10 -5.55 0.91
N PRO A 41 -5.32 -5.25 0.42
CA PRO A 41 -6.46 -6.14 0.62
C PRO A 41 -6.28 -7.50 -0.08
N VAL A 42 -6.56 -8.57 0.63
CA VAL A 42 -6.44 -9.95 0.12
C VAL A 42 -7.66 -10.42 -0.68
N TYR A 43 -8.82 -9.79 -0.50
CA TYR A 43 -10.05 -10.16 -1.21
C TYR A 43 -10.20 -9.37 -2.50
N TYR A 44 -10.44 -10.08 -3.60
CA TYR A 44 -10.64 -9.45 -4.92
C TYR A 44 -11.80 -8.46 -4.95
N SER A 45 -12.85 -8.69 -4.17
CA SER A 45 -13.96 -7.72 -4.04
C SER A 45 -13.49 -6.38 -3.50
N ASP A 46 -12.55 -6.37 -2.56
CA ASP A 46 -12.04 -5.15 -1.93
C ASP A 46 -11.12 -4.41 -2.89
N LEU A 47 -10.22 -5.14 -3.58
CA LEU A 47 -9.36 -4.57 -4.62
C LEU A 47 -10.17 -3.92 -5.75
N LEU A 48 -11.18 -4.62 -6.28
CA LEU A 48 -12.05 -4.08 -7.32
C LEU A 48 -12.87 -2.88 -6.82
N LYS A 49 -13.29 -2.88 -5.56
CA LYS A 49 -13.98 -1.75 -4.95
C LYS A 49 -13.06 -0.53 -4.82
N LEU A 50 -11.82 -0.71 -4.38
CA LEU A 50 -10.83 0.37 -4.32
C LEU A 50 -10.57 0.96 -5.71
N ALA A 51 -10.31 0.12 -6.70
CA ALA A 51 -10.10 0.54 -8.07
C ALA A 51 -11.31 1.30 -8.65
N SER A 52 -12.54 0.97 -8.24
CA SER A 52 -13.73 1.72 -8.64
C SER A 52 -13.82 3.13 -8.03
N GLY A 53 -13.14 3.36 -6.89
CA GLY A 53 -13.05 4.67 -6.23
C GLY A 53 -11.80 5.46 -6.63
N CYS A 54 -10.74 4.79 -7.10
CA CYS A 54 -9.49 5.40 -7.54
C CYS A 54 -9.02 4.70 -8.82
N ASN A 55 -9.33 5.30 -9.97
CA ASN A 55 -9.06 4.71 -11.29
C ASN A 55 -7.57 4.47 -11.55
N ASP A 56 -6.69 5.28 -10.94
CA ASP A 56 -5.24 5.15 -11.11
C ASP A 56 -4.74 3.78 -10.65
N LEU A 57 -5.38 3.18 -9.63
CA LEU A 57 -5.07 1.82 -9.19
C LEU A 57 -5.31 0.76 -10.27
N ALA A 58 -6.21 1.01 -11.23
CA ALA A 58 -6.49 0.09 -12.33
C ALA A 58 -5.69 0.41 -13.60
N THR A 59 -5.20 1.63 -13.76
CA THR A 59 -4.60 2.11 -15.03
C THR A 59 -3.11 2.38 -14.95
N ALA A 60 -2.55 2.60 -13.76
CA ALA A 60 -1.11 2.70 -13.58
C ALA A 60 -0.43 1.36 -13.85
N GLU A 61 0.76 1.43 -14.45
CA GLU A 61 1.64 0.28 -14.59
C GLU A 61 2.51 0.18 -13.32
N PRO A 62 2.43 -0.92 -12.56
CA PRO A 62 3.18 -1.07 -11.32
C PRO A 62 4.68 -1.23 -11.61
N GLU A 63 5.50 -0.47 -10.89
CA GLU A 63 6.96 -0.50 -11.00
C GLU A 63 7.56 -1.81 -10.47
N CYS A 64 6.95 -2.40 -9.43
CA CYS A 64 7.35 -3.67 -8.83
C CYS A 64 6.82 -4.90 -9.61
N GLY A 65 6.02 -4.67 -10.65
CA GLY A 65 5.34 -5.72 -11.41
C GLY A 65 4.10 -6.29 -10.69
N PRO A 66 3.44 -7.32 -11.26
CA PRO A 66 2.19 -7.84 -10.72
C PRO A 66 2.36 -8.54 -9.37
N ALA A 67 1.45 -8.29 -8.43
CA ALA A 67 1.46 -8.93 -7.11
C ALA A 67 1.07 -10.42 -7.13
N PHE A 68 1.10 -11.05 -5.95
CA PHE A 68 0.68 -12.42 -5.67
C PHE A 68 1.41 -13.49 -6.51
N ASP A 69 0.76 -14.05 -7.54
CA ASP A 69 1.29 -15.12 -8.39
C ASP A 69 2.13 -14.59 -9.57
N GLY A 70 2.38 -13.28 -9.62
CA GLY A 70 3.21 -12.63 -10.64
C GLY A 70 2.58 -12.56 -12.02
N LYS A 71 1.36 -13.08 -12.21
CA LYS A 71 0.66 -12.96 -13.50
C LYS A 71 0.07 -11.55 -13.64
N PRO A 72 0.06 -10.97 -14.84
CA PRO A 72 -0.51 -9.64 -15.08
C PRO A 72 -2.04 -9.68 -15.17
N THR A 73 -2.69 -10.23 -14.15
CA THR A 73 -4.16 -10.17 -14.04
C THR A 73 -4.57 -8.80 -13.51
N PRO A 74 -5.79 -8.30 -13.84
CA PRO A 74 -6.23 -6.99 -13.35
C PRO A 74 -6.16 -6.86 -11.82
N VAL A 75 -6.50 -7.91 -11.07
CA VAL A 75 -6.45 -7.88 -9.59
C VAL A 75 -5.03 -7.84 -9.05
N ASN A 76 -4.06 -8.51 -9.70
CA ASN A 76 -2.66 -8.48 -9.29
C ASN A 76 -2.02 -7.11 -9.61
N ILE A 77 -2.42 -6.48 -10.71
CA ILE A 77 -2.00 -5.12 -11.07
C ILE A 77 -2.53 -4.13 -10.05
N ILE A 78 -3.83 -4.21 -9.73
CA ILE A 78 -4.44 -3.34 -8.71
C ILE A 78 -3.77 -3.53 -7.35
N ALA A 79 -3.50 -4.77 -6.93
CA ALA A 79 -2.83 -5.04 -5.66
C ALA A 79 -1.41 -4.45 -5.61
N ALA A 80 -0.63 -4.57 -6.70
CA ALA A 80 0.69 -3.96 -6.78
C ALA A 80 0.61 -2.43 -6.72
N ASN A 81 -0.34 -1.82 -7.43
CA ASN A 81 -0.55 -0.37 -7.37
C ASN A 81 -1.01 0.11 -5.97
N VAL A 82 -1.77 -0.70 -5.21
CA VAL A 82 -2.12 -0.39 -3.82
C VAL A 82 -0.87 -0.43 -2.94
N TYR A 83 -0.03 -1.46 -3.07
CA TYR A 83 1.25 -1.56 -2.36
C TYR A 83 2.12 -0.33 -2.62
N GLU A 84 2.34 0.01 -3.89
CA GLU A 84 3.18 1.14 -4.29
C GLU A 84 2.61 2.47 -3.81
N ALA A 85 1.27 2.64 -3.82
CA ALA A 85 0.64 3.84 -3.28
C ALA A 85 0.89 4.00 -1.77
N VAL A 86 0.84 2.91 -1.00
CA VAL A 86 1.14 2.94 0.44
C VAL A 86 2.63 3.18 0.69
N ASP A 87 3.52 2.40 0.06
CA ASP A 87 4.97 2.54 0.18
C ASP A 87 5.40 3.97 -0.14
N GLN A 88 4.98 4.51 -1.28
CA GLN A 88 5.31 5.88 -1.68
C GLN A 88 4.77 6.92 -0.70
N HIS A 89 3.56 6.74 -0.17
CA HIS A 89 2.98 7.65 0.81
C HIS A 89 3.80 7.70 2.10
N LEU A 90 4.20 6.53 2.62
CA LEU A 90 5.00 6.42 3.83
C LEU A 90 6.42 6.98 3.63
N ARG A 91 7.06 6.68 2.50
CA ARG A 91 8.38 7.23 2.15
C ARG A 91 8.35 8.75 2.02
N ASN A 92 7.29 9.30 1.40
CA ASN A 92 7.12 10.75 1.30
C ASN A 92 7.03 11.40 2.69
N TYR A 93 6.33 10.78 3.64
CA TYR A 93 6.28 11.25 5.02
C TYR A 93 7.66 11.24 5.68
N LEU A 94 8.40 10.13 5.60
CA LEU A 94 9.74 10.02 6.18
C LEU A 94 10.74 11.01 5.57
N SER A 95 10.61 11.33 4.27
CA SER A 95 11.47 12.31 3.60
C SER A 95 11.18 13.77 3.99
N ALA A 96 10.03 14.02 4.63
CA ALA A 96 9.55 15.36 4.98
C ALA A 96 9.85 15.75 6.45
N ILE A 97 10.35 14.82 7.27
CA ILE A 97 10.71 15.00 8.68
C ILE A 97 12.23 15.04 8.88
#